data_AF-A0A2T1C110-F1
#
_entry.id   AF-A0A2T1C110-F1
#
_cell.length_a   1.000
_cell.length_b   1.000
_cell.length_c   1.000
_cell.angle_alpha   90.00
_cell.angle_beta   90.00
_cell.angle_gamma   90.00
#
_symmetry.space_group_name_H-M   'P 1'
#
loop_
_entity.id
_entity.type
_entity.pdbx_description
1 polymer ?
#
loop_
_entity_poly.entity_id
_entity_poly.type
_entity_poly.pdbx_seq_one_letter_code
_entity_poly.pdbx_strand_id
1 'polypeptide(L)'
;MTYIEIQAREILDFLVHLPFSECVPISRDFPTLTTKPGIYAIRHRSEGLLYVGKAQDIKERFRGGHKAITWSWLEDYNHRDVAIAVYEINFRQWQRLSSDLEGIILIWSKPPFNIRIPMRDGS
;
A
#
# COMPACT_ATOMS: atom_id res chain seq x y z
N MET A 1 -23.49 -4.31 2.71
CA MET A 1 -22.26 -3.65 2.26
C MET A 1 -22.57 -2.81 1.04
N THR A 2 -22.05 -1.58 0.98
CA THR A 2 -22.13 -0.73 -0.21
C THR A 2 -21.21 -1.25 -1.32
N TYR A 3 -21.41 -0.78 -2.55
CA TYR A 3 -20.52 -1.13 -3.67
C TYR A 3 -19.05 -0.72 -3.44
N ILE A 4 -18.83 0.38 -2.71
CA ILE A 4 -17.48 0.87 -2.35
C ILE A 4 -16.85 -0.06 -1.30
N GLU A 5 -17.62 -0.51 -0.32
CA GLU A 5 -17.17 -1.48 0.70
C GLU A 5 -16.77 -2.81 0.09
N ILE A 6 -17.52 -3.31 -0.90
CA ILE A 6 -17.19 -4.55 -1.62
C ILE A 6 -15.85 -4.39 -2.36
N GLN A 7 -15.67 -3.31 -3.11
CA GLN A 7 -14.40 -3.06 -3.80
C GLN A 7 -13.23 -2.85 -2.82
N ALA A 8 -13.44 -2.14 -1.72
CA ALA A 8 -12.43 -1.98 -0.67
C ALA A 8 -12.00 -3.33 -0.11
N ARG A 9 -12.96 -4.24 0.08
CA ARG A 9 -12.69 -5.59 0.55
C ARG A 9 -11.89 -6.39 -0.47
N GLU A 10 -12.30 -6.38 -1.73
CA GLU A 10 -11.61 -7.09 -2.82
C GLU A 10 -10.15 -6.62 -2.96
N ILE A 11 -9.92 -5.30 -2.91
CA ILE A 11 -8.55 -4.76 -3.00
C ILE A 11 -7.73 -5.15 -1.79
N LEU A 12 -8.29 -5.03 -0.57
CA LEU A 12 -7.58 -5.42 0.64
C LEU A 12 -7.26 -6.91 0.65
N ASP A 13 -8.23 -7.76 0.29
CA ASP A 13 -8.03 -9.20 0.20
C ASP A 13 -6.97 -9.55 -0.85
N PHE A 14 -6.96 -8.87 -2.00
CA PHE A 14 -5.87 -9.00 -2.99
C PHE A 14 -4.51 -8.65 -2.39
N LEU A 15 -4.39 -7.46 -1.77
CA LEU A 15 -3.12 -6.98 -1.23
C LEU A 15 -2.57 -7.89 -0.13
N VAL A 16 -3.44 -8.47 0.70
CA VAL A 16 -3.08 -9.38 1.80
C VAL A 16 -2.74 -10.79 1.30
N HIS A 17 -3.44 -11.30 0.29
CA HIS A 17 -3.26 -12.68 -0.19
C HIS A 17 -2.28 -12.80 -1.35
N LEU A 18 -1.83 -11.70 -1.97
CA LEU A 18 -0.77 -11.72 -2.97
C LEU A 18 0.44 -12.49 -2.40
N PRO A 19 0.97 -13.52 -3.07
CA PRO A 19 2.12 -14.24 -2.56
C PRO A 19 3.30 -13.29 -2.33
N PHE A 20 4.00 -13.43 -1.20
CA PHE A 20 5.11 -12.51 -0.87
C PHE A 20 6.21 -12.52 -1.95
N SER A 21 6.41 -13.64 -2.63
CA SER A 21 7.33 -13.77 -3.77
C SER A 21 6.94 -12.96 -5.00
N GLU A 22 5.68 -12.57 -5.12
CA GLU A 22 5.14 -11.74 -6.21
C GLU A 22 5.11 -10.25 -5.84
N CYS A 23 5.39 -9.92 -4.58
CA CYS A 23 5.52 -8.54 -4.14
C CYS A 23 6.84 -7.92 -4.65
N VAL A 24 6.83 -6.61 -4.86
CA VAL A 24 8.02 -5.87 -5.29
C VAL A 24 8.99 -5.72 -4.11
N PRO A 25 10.22 -6.23 -4.21
CA PRO A 25 11.18 -6.14 -3.12
C PRO A 25 11.65 -4.69 -2.90
N ILE A 26 12.01 -4.36 -1.66
CA ILE A 26 12.63 -3.06 -1.37
C ILE A 26 14.00 -2.99 -2.05
N SER A 27 14.18 -1.95 -2.86
CA SER A 27 15.42 -1.66 -3.57
C SER A 27 15.58 -0.15 -3.73
N ARG A 28 16.77 0.31 -4.11
CA ARG A 28 17.08 1.75 -4.20
C ARG A 28 16.16 2.49 -5.19
N ASP A 29 15.90 1.89 -6.35
CA ASP A 29 15.25 2.57 -7.48
C ASP A 29 13.90 1.97 -7.87
N PHE A 30 13.46 0.92 -7.16
CA PHE A 30 12.20 0.22 -7.38
C PHE A 30 11.90 -0.02 -8.88
N PRO A 31 12.78 -0.74 -9.61
CA PRO A 31 12.74 -0.79 -11.06
C PRO A 31 11.43 -1.39 -11.61
N THR A 32 10.80 -2.27 -10.84
CA THR A 32 9.56 -2.98 -11.20
C THR A 32 8.29 -2.32 -10.67
N LEU A 33 8.37 -1.18 -9.95
CA LEU A 33 7.16 -0.44 -9.58
C LEU A 33 6.55 0.22 -10.81
N THR A 34 5.23 0.12 -10.88
CA THR A 34 4.41 0.74 -11.92
C THR A 34 4.33 2.27 -11.75
N THR A 35 4.23 3.00 -12.86
CA THR A 35 3.92 4.43 -12.85
C THR A 35 2.42 4.70 -12.92
N LYS A 36 1.59 3.65 -12.88
CA LYS A 36 0.14 3.78 -12.98
C LYS A 36 -0.50 4.12 -11.62
N PRO A 37 -1.72 4.67 -11.62
CA PRO A 37 -2.50 4.85 -10.40
C PRO A 37 -2.81 3.51 -9.73
N GLY A 38 -2.76 3.49 -8.40
CA GLY A 38 -2.96 2.26 -7.66
C GLY A 38 -3.12 2.44 -6.16
N ILE A 39 -3.43 1.32 -5.52
CA ILE A 39 -3.32 1.12 -4.08
C ILE A 39 -2.13 0.22 -3.85
N TYR A 40 -1.28 0.60 -2.90
CA TYR A 40 -0.11 -0.17 -2.52
C TYR A 40 -0.17 -0.52 -1.05
N ALA A 41 0.45 -1.65 -0.73
CA ALA A 41 0.65 -2.11 0.63
C ALA A 41 2.14 -2.39 0.87
N ILE A 42 2.67 -1.99 2.02
CA ILE A 42 3.95 -2.49 2.51
C ILE A 42 3.65 -3.66 3.43
N ARG A 43 4.32 -4.78 3.19
CA ARG A 43 4.07 -6.05 3.86
C ARG A 43 5.35 -6.63 4.44
N HIS A 44 5.22 -7.26 5.59
CA HIS A 44 6.22 -8.18 6.13
C HIS A 44 5.89 -9.62 5.73
N ARG A 45 6.91 -10.47 5.59
CA ARG A 45 6.74 -11.90 5.28
C ARG A 45 5.93 -12.63 6.36
N SER A 46 6.19 -12.37 7.65
CA SER A 46 5.47 -13.00 8.77
C SER A 46 4.37 -12.13 9.38
N GLU A 47 4.59 -10.82 9.50
CA GLU A 47 3.66 -9.91 10.20
C GLU A 47 2.49 -9.49 9.30
N GLY A 48 2.57 -9.80 8.00
CA GLY A 48 1.53 -9.46 7.05
C GLY A 48 1.54 -7.97 6.72
N LEU A 49 0.40 -7.31 6.85
CA LEU A 49 0.19 -5.95 6.35
C LEU A 49 0.72 -4.88 7.32
N LEU A 50 1.70 -4.08 6.90
CA LEU A 50 2.31 -3.04 7.72
C LEU A 50 1.76 -1.64 7.43
N TYR A 51 1.50 -1.36 6.15
CA TYR A 51 1.00 -0.06 5.68
C TYR A 51 0.15 -0.24 4.42
N VAL A 52 -0.86 0.62 4.23
CA VAL A 52 -1.58 0.81 2.97
C VAL A 52 -1.62 2.30 2.60
N GLY A 53 -1.47 2.60 1.31
CA GLY A 53 -1.70 3.92 0.76
C GLY A 53 -2.12 3.86 -0.70
N LYS A 54 -2.42 5.01 -1.28
CA LYS A 54 -2.75 5.17 -2.70
C LYS A 54 -1.84 6.20 -3.37
N ALA A 55 -1.70 6.12 -4.69
CA ALA A 55 -1.01 7.15 -5.48
C ALA A 55 -1.49 7.17 -6.92
N GLN A 56 -1.42 8.33 -7.57
CA GLN A 56 -1.63 8.47 -9.02
C GLN A 56 -0.45 7.92 -9.83
N ASP A 57 0.74 7.95 -9.23
CA ASP A 57 1.95 7.32 -9.75
C ASP A 57 2.64 6.63 -8.57
N ILE A 58 2.59 5.29 -8.58
CA ILE A 58 3.14 4.48 -7.49
C ILE A 58 4.66 4.62 -7.43
N LYS A 59 5.35 4.60 -8.57
CA LYS A 59 6.81 4.74 -8.60
C LYS A 59 7.26 6.10 -8.08
N GLU A 60 6.57 7.17 -8.47
CA GLU A 60 6.85 8.52 -7.97
C GLU A 60 6.61 8.63 -6.47
N ARG A 61 5.58 7.95 -5.95
CA ARG A 61 5.28 7.97 -4.50
C ARG A 61 6.43 7.42 -3.64
N PHE A 62 7.26 6.55 -4.19
CA PHE A 62 8.42 5.98 -3.51
C PHE A 62 9.72 6.73 -3.82
N ARG A 63 9.71 7.68 -4.76
CA ARG A 63 10.87 8.51 -5.08
C ARG A 63 11.24 9.37 -3.87
N GLY A 64 12.53 9.37 -3.51
CA GLY A 64 13.02 10.09 -2.33
C GLY A 64 12.74 9.38 -1.00
N GLY A 65 12.20 8.15 -1.04
CA GLY A 65 11.93 7.32 0.13
C GLY A 65 10.47 7.33 0.56
N HIS A 66 10.11 6.39 1.43
CA HIS A 66 8.74 6.22 1.92
C HIS A 66 8.75 5.99 3.43
N LYS A 67 7.93 6.76 4.17
CA LYS A 67 7.95 6.75 5.65
C LYS A 67 7.73 5.36 6.24
N ALA A 68 6.83 4.55 5.67
CA ALA A 68 6.60 3.20 6.17
C ALA A 68 7.79 2.24 5.93
N ILE A 69 8.65 2.50 4.92
CA ILE A 69 9.93 1.79 4.79
C ILE A 69 10.88 2.24 5.91
N THR A 70 10.96 3.54 6.19
CA THR A 70 11.75 4.06 7.33
C THR A 70 11.29 3.45 8.66
N TRP A 71 9.99 3.32 8.89
CA TRP A 71 9.46 2.65 10.07
C TRP A 71 9.79 1.17 10.12
N SER A 72 9.74 0.44 9.01
CA SER A 72 10.20 -0.97 9.00
C SER A 72 11.66 -1.11 9.41
N TRP A 73 12.49 -0.13 9.05
CA TRP A 73 13.89 -0.12 9.48
C TRP A 73 14.04 0.23 10.97
N LEU A 74 13.24 1.16 11.51
CA LEU A 74 13.23 1.49 12.94
C LEU A 74 12.76 0.32 13.83
N GLU A 75 11.90 -0.55 13.31
CA GLU A 75 11.46 -1.80 13.96
C GLU A 75 12.45 -2.96 13.77
N ASP A 76 13.64 -2.70 13.20
CA ASP A 76 14.70 -3.68 12.95
C ASP A 76 14.28 -4.85 12.03
N TYR A 77 13.32 -4.62 11.13
CA TYR A 77 12.94 -5.63 10.15
C TYR A 77 14.03 -5.82 9.10
N ASN A 78 14.28 -7.09 8.74
CA ASN A 78 15.11 -7.42 7.60
C ASN A 78 14.44 -6.93 6.31
N HIS A 79 15.14 -6.10 5.52
CA HIS A 79 14.62 -5.58 4.25
C HIS A 79 14.19 -6.67 3.26
N ARG A 80 14.71 -7.90 3.36
CA ARG A 80 14.31 -9.04 2.51
C ARG A 80 12.98 -9.67 2.90
N ASP A 81 12.50 -9.33 4.09
CA ASP A 81 11.20 -9.74 4.61
C ASP A 81 10.18 -8.60 4.52
N VAL A 82 10.55 -7.46 3.92
CA VAL A 82 9.64 -6.36 3.60
C VAL A 82 9.49 -6.24 2.08
N ALA A 83 8.26 -6.13 1.59
CA ALA A 83 7.98 -5.97 0.16
C ALA A 83 6.71 -5.13 -0.07
N ILE A 84 6.50 -4.72 -1.32
CA ILE A 84 5.41 -3.85 -1.74
C ILE A 84 4.43 -4.65 -2.61
N ALA A 85 3.18 -4.78 -2.17
CA ALA A 85 2.09 -5.27 -3.01
C ALA A 85 1.42 -4.09 -3.71
N VAL A 86 1.04 -4.24 -4.97
CA VAL A 86 0.39 -3.17 -5.76
C VAL A 86 -0.85 -3.71 -6.44
N TYR A 87 -1.95 -2.98 -6.29
CA TYR A 87 -3.18 -3.16 -7.03
C TYR A 87 -3.38 -1.94 -7.93
N GLU A 88 -3.17 -2.10 -9.25
CA GLU A 88 -3.40 -1.03 -10.22
C GLU A 88 -4.90 -0.75 -10.33
N ILE A 89 -5.29 0.53 -10.31
CA ILE A 89 -6.69 0.95 -10.50
C ILE A 89 -6.85 1.73 -11.78
N ASN A 90 -7.92 1.45 -12.52
CA ASN A 90 -8.22 2.17 -13.75
C ASN A 90 -8.83 3.56 -13.44
N PHE A 91 -8.95 4.41 -14.46
CA PHE A 91 -9.46 5.78 -14.33
C PHE A 91 -10.86 5.88 -13.69
N ARG A 92 -11.77 4.96 -14.01
CA ARG A 92 -13.13 4.95 -13.41
C ARG A 92 -13.11 4.57 -11.93
N GLN A 93 -12.24 3.62 -11.56
CA GLN A 93 -12.00 3.27 -10.17
C GLN A 93 -11.34 4.45 -9.46
N TRP A 94 -10.30 5.06 -10.02
CA TRP A 94 -9.64 6.23 -9.44
C TRP A 94 -10.63 7.37 -9.06
N GLN A 95 -11.52 7.74 -9.98
CA GLN A 95 -12.53 8.78 -9.75
C GLN A 95 -13.55 8.43 -8.66
N ARG A 96 -13.85 7.14 -8.47
CA ARG A 96 -14.83 6.66 -7.49
C ARG A 96 -14.23 6.34 -6.12
N LEU A 97 -12.94 6.02 -6.09
CA LEU A 97 -12.24 5.49 -4.91
C LEU A 97 -11.41 6.56 -4.16
N SER A 98 -11.44 7.82 -4.62
CA SER A 98 -10.47 8.83 -4.22
C SER A 98 -10.49 9.23 -2.74
N SER A 99 -11.54 8.92 -1.97
CA SER A 99 -11.59 9.28 -0.53
C SER A 99 -12.15 8.15 0.34
N ASP A 100 -13.31 7.60 -0.01
CA ASP A 100 -14.04 6.68 0.88
C ASP A 100 -13.34 5.32 1.04
N LEU A 101 -12.70 4.83 -0.01
CA LEU A 101 -12.09 3.50 0.00
C LEU A 101 -10.81 3.44 0.84
N GLU A 102 -10.02 4.50 0.87
CA GLU A 102 -8.84 4.58 1.75
C GLU A 102 -9.27 4.57 3.21
N GLY A 103 -10.27 5.37 3.59
CA GLY A 103 -10.83 5.36 4.94
C GLY A 103 -11.35 3.98 5.35
N ILE A 104 -12.08 3.30 4.48
CA ILE A 104 -12.61 1.95 4.74
C ILE A 104 -11.48 0.94 4.91
N ILE A 105 -10.49 0.91 4.00
CA ILE A 105 -9.37 -0.03 4.09
C ILE A 105 -8.59 0.21 5.39
N LEU A 106 -8.34 1.46 5.78
CA LEU A 106 -7.61 1.78 7.00
C LEU A 106 -8.36 1.37 8.26
N ILE A 107 -9.67 1.61 8.32
CA ILE A 107 -10.52 1.20 9.44
C ILE A 107 -10.50 -0.33 9.59
N TRP A 108 -10.55 -1.06 8.48
CA TRP A 108 -10.63 -2.52 8.50
C TRP A 108 -9.30 -3.21 8.73
N SER A 109 -8.23 -2.70 8.12
CA SER A 109 -6.91 -3.34 8.18
C SER A 109 -6.04 -2.87 9.34
N LYS A 110 -6.32 -1.67 9.88
CA LYS A 110 -5.54 -1.02 10.96
C LYS A 110 -4.03 -1.28 10.89
N PRO A 111 -3.36 -1.04 9.75
CA PRO A 111 -1.96 -1.42 9.62
C PRO A 111 -1.13 -0.62 10.64
N PRO A 112 -0.18 -1.27 11.34
CA PRO A 112 0.51 -0.67 12.49
C PRO A 112 1.19 0.65 12.13
N PHE A 113 1.66 0.81 10.88
CA PHE A 113 2.32 2.03 10.45
C PHE A 113 1.34 3.14 10.03
N ASN A 114 0.14 2.82 9.55
CA ASN A 114 -0.88 3.85 9.29
C ASN A 114 -1.41 4.48 10.58
N ILE A 115 -1.39 3.76 11.70
CA ILE A 115 -1.76 4.30 13.02
C ILE A 115 -0.72 5.33 13.51
N ARG A 116 0.57 5.07 13.22
CA ARG A 116 1.70 5.88 13.71
C ARG A 116 2.11 7.02 12.78
N ILE A 117 1.83 6.90 11.48
CA ILE A 117 2.13 7.91 10.48
C ILE A 117 0.85 8.70 10.20
N PRO A 118 0.65 9.91 10.76
CA PRO A 118 -0.47 10.75 10.37
C PRO A 118 -0.34 11.08 8.89
N MET A 119 -1.33 10.67 8.10
CA MET A 119 -1.40 11.02 6.68
C MET A 119 -1.63 12.53 6.59
N ARG A 120 -0.74 13.23 5.87
CA ARG A 120 -1.06 14.57 5.40
C ARG A 120 -1.97 14.42 4.19
N ASP A 121 -3.12 15.06 4.23
CA ASP A 121 -3.93 15.31 3.04
C ASP A 121 -3.06 16.03 2.00
N GLY A 122 -3.07 15.54 0.75
CA GLY A 122 -2.60 16.28 -0.42
C GLY A 122 -1.32 15.78 -1.09
N SER A 123 -1.49 15.11 -2.23
CA SER A 123 -1.12 15.66 -3.55
C SER A 123 -2.04 15.04 -4.60
#